data_AF-A0A2J0MJQ1-F1
#
_entry.id   AF-A0A2J0MJQ1-F1
#
_cell.length_a   1.000
_cell.length_b   1.000
_cell.length_c   1.000
_cell.angle_alpha   90.00
_cell.angle_beta   90.00
_cell.angle_gamma   90.00
#
_symmetry.space_group_name_H-M   'P 1'
#
loop_
_entity.id
_entity.type
_entity.pdbx_description
1 polymer ?
#
loop_
_entity_poly.entity_id
_entity_poly.type
_entity_poly.pdbx_seq_one_letter_code
_entity_poly.pdbx_strand_id
1 'polypeptide(L)'
;MTYNIHPIFVHFPIALLLIYSIIKILPFKKWFPDVSWKHIEVVLLGLGVFGAFVASSTGEIAEHLTRLNRQLVEMHSTFASISTWLYGLLLLGEFLYLLTPYFITKFNSSKIVGFLLFVQKILINNVLSKIMAFLGLIAISTTGLLGGVMVFGTSSDPLASIVLNILGLNF
;
A
#
# COMPACT_ATOMS: atom_id res chain seq x y z
N MET A 1 26.54 -2.73 18.94
CA MET A 1 25.71 -2.10 17.90
C MET A 1 24.63 -3.09 17.51
N THR A 2 23.46 -3.00 18.13
CA THR A 2 22.28 -3.73 17.65
C THR A 2 21.98 -3.15 16.26
N TYR A 3 22.23 -3.94 15.21
CA TYR A 3 21.70 -3.62 13.90
C TYR A 3 20.18 -3.55 14.08
N ASN A 4 19.63 -2.34 14.08
CA ASN A 4 18.20 -2.14 13.97
C ASN A 4 17.85 -2.55 12.53
N ILE A 5 17.68 -3.84 12.31
CA ILE A 5 17.10 -4.41 11.08
C ILE A 5 15.62 -4.03 10.96
N HIS A 6 15.01 -3.62 12.08
CA HIS A 6 13.62 -3.21 12.21
C HIS A 6 13.15 -2.10 11.25
N PRO A 7 13.90 -1.02 10.94
CA PRO A 7 13.44 0.02 10.03
C PRO A 7 13.44 -0.43 8.56
N ILE A 8 14.36 -1.31 8.13
CA ILE A 8 14.46 -1.72 6.72
C ILE A 8 13.25 -2.56 6.30
N PHE A 9 12.87 -3.57 7.09
CA PHE A 9 11.74 -4.42 6.75
C PHE A 9 10.37 -3.71 6.86
N VAL A 10 10.31 -2.62 7.63
CA VAL A 10 9.06 -1.88 7.91
C VAL A 10 8.90 -0.63 7.01
N HIS A 11 9.98 0.05 6.63
CA HIS A 11 9.93 1.27 5.80
C HIS A 11 10.17 1.02 4.31
N PHE A 12 10.88 -0.05 3.93
CA PHE A 12 11.10 -0.39 2.53
C PHE A 12 9.80 -0.64 1.74
N PRO A 13 8.76 -1.27 2.30
CA PRO A 13 7.46 -1.42 1.62
C PRO A 13 6.83 -0.08 1.23
N ILE A 14 6.96 0.93 2.10
CA ILE A 14 6.40 2.27 1.88
C ILE A 14 7.02 2.91 0.64
N ALA A 15 8.35 2.84 0.50
CA ALA A 15 9.04 3.40 -0.65
C ALA A 15 8.61 2.74 -1.97
N LEU A 16 8.47 1.41 -1.99
CA LEU A 16 8.02 0.67 -3.19
C LEU A 16 6.61 1.07 -3.61
N LEU A 17 5.68 1.16 -2.66
CA LEU A 17 4.28 1.50 -2.91
C LEU A 17 4.10 2.98 -3.30
N LEU A 18 4.92 3.87 -2.74
CA LEU A 18 4.98 5.28 -3.14
C LEU A 18 5.43 5.43 -4.59
N ILE A 19 6.53 4.77 -4.98
CA ILE A 19 7.03 4.80 -6.37
C ILE A 19 5.99 4.18 -7.31
N TYR A 20 5.38 3.06 -6.92
CA TYR A 20 4.29 2.45 -7.67
C TYR A 20 3.14 3.44 -7.92
N SER A 21 2.67 4.14 -6.87
CA SER A 21 1.59 5.12 -7.00
C SER A 21 1.95 6.25 -7.95
N ILE A 22 3.16 6.80 -7.84
CA ILE A 22 3.64 7.85 -8.75
C ILE A 22 3.60 7.36 -10.20
N ILE A 23 4.14 6.16 -10.46
CA ILE A 23 4.14 5.55 -11.81
C ILE A 23 2.71 5.31 -12.32
N LYS A 24 1.81 4.84 -11.45
CA LYS A 24 0.42 4.51 -11.81
C LYS A 24 -0.40 5.75 -12.16
N ILE A 25 -0.24 6.82 -11.39
CA ILE A 25 -1.05 8.04 -11.48
C ILE A 25 -0.57 8.89 -12.67
N LEU A 26 0.73 9.13 -12.75
CA LEU A 26 1.33 9.96 -13.79
C LEU A 26 1.45 9.22 -15.13
N PRO A 27 1.45 9.92 -16.26
CA PRO A 27 1.44 9.30 -17.58
C PRO A 27 2.85 8.88 -18.06
N PHE A 28 3.65 8.19 -17.24
CA PHE A 28 5.03 7.79 -17.58
C PHE A 28 5.15 7.00 -18.89
N LYS A 29 4.15 6.17 -19.23
CA LYS A 29 4.08 5.46 -20.52
C LYS A 29 4.08 6.39 -21.73
N LYS A 30 3.58 7.62 -21.58
CA LYS A 30 3.63 8.64 -22.64
C LYS A 30 5.01 9.29 -22.74
N TRP A 31 5.71 9.43 -21.62
CA TRP A 31 7.03 10.07 -21.56
C TRP A 31 8.16 9.13 -21.95
N PHE A 32 8.02 7.84 -21.62
CA PHE A 32 9.02 6.79 -21.86
C PHE A 32 8.34 5.53 -22.43
N PRO A 33 7.96 5.53 -23.72
CA PRO A 33 7.16 4.45 -24.31
C PRO A 33 7.90 3.11 -24.41
N ASP A 34 9.23 3.12 -24.51
CA ASP A 34 10.06 1.91 -24.67
C ASP A 34 10.28 1.12 -23.37
N VAL A 35 9.88 1.69 -22.23
CA VAL A 35 10.05 1.06 -20.91
C VAL A 35 8.87 0.14 -20.61
N SER A 36 9.16 -1.04 -20.08
CA SER A 36 8.19 -2.06 -19.69
C SER A 36 7.46 -1.73 -18.38
N TRP A 37 6.88 -0.53 -18.27
CA TRP A 37 6.24 0.02 -17.07
C TRP A 37 5.28 -0.94 -16.36
N LYS A 38 4.56 -1.77 -17.13
CA LYS A 38 3.64 -2.76 -16.55
C LYS A 38 4.35 -3.78 -15.65
N HIS A 39 5.52 -4.28 -16.07
CA HIS A 39 6.28 -5.25 -15.27
C HIS A 39 6.86 -4.57 -14.03
N ILE A 40 7.36 -3.34 -14.18
CA ILE A 40 7.87 -2.53 -13.06
C ILE A 40 6.75 -2.27 -12.04
N GLU A 41 5.56 -1.84 -12.50
CA GLU A 41 4.37 -1.64 -11.66
C GLU A 41 4.04 -2.90 -10.85
N VAL A 42 3.99 -4.06 -11.50
CA VAL A 42 3.63 -5.33 -10.83
C VAL A 42 4.69 -5.77 -9.82
N VAL A 43 5.98 -5.61 -10.12
CA VAL A 43 7.07 -5.96 -9.19
C VAL A 43 7.07 -5.04 -7.96
N LEU A 44 6.96 -3.72 -8.18
CA LEU A 44 6.89 -2.74 -7.09
C LEU A 44 5.67 -2.99 -6.19
N LEU A 45 4.51 -3.21 -6.81
CA LEU A 45 3.26 -3.49 -6.11
C LEU A 45 3.33 -4.80 -5.34
N GLY A 46 3.81 -5.87 -5.97
CA GLY A 46 3.93 -7.19 -5.35
C GLY A 46 4.84 -7.15 -4.14
N LEU A 47 6.10 -6.73 -4.31
CA LEU A 47 7.07 -6.66 -3.22
C LEU A 47 6.62 -5.68 -2.13
N GLY A 48 6.03 -4.54 -2.51
CA GLY A 48 5.50 -3.56 -1.57
C GLY A 48 4.36 -4.10 -0.72
N VAL A 49 3.37 -4.78 -1.33
CA VAL A 49 2.24 -5.38 -0.59
C VAL A 49 2.70 -6.51 0.33
N PHE A 50 3.55 -7.43 -0.17
CA PHE A 50 4.09 -8.50 0.68
C PHE A 50 4.87 -7.94 1.87
N GLY A 51 5.71 -6.94 1.62
CA GLY A 51 6.43 -6.23 2.66
C GLY A 51 5.50 -5.53 3.66
N ALA A 52 4.40 -4.92 3.20
CA ALA A 52 3.43 -4.25 4.06
C ALA A 52 2.73 -5.25 5.00
N PHE A 53 2.33 -6.43 4.51
CA PHE A 53 1.76 -7.49 5.38
C PHE A 53 2.75 -7.98 6.44
N VAL A 54 4.02 -8.18 6.07
CA VAL A 54 5.07 -8.55 7.03
C VAL A 54 5.26 -7.44 8.07
N ALA A 55 5.33 -6.18 7.64
CA ALA A 55 5.46 -5.03 8.51
C ALA A 55 4.29 -4.93 9.50
N SER A 56 3.05 -5.05 9.02
CA SER A 56 1.84 -5.03 9.87
C SER A 56 1.86 -6.14 10.93
N SER A 57 2.23 -7.37 10.55
CA SER A 57 2.34 -8.48 11.51
C SER A 57 3.39 -8.21 12.60
N THR A 58 4.49 -7.54 12.27
CA THR A 58 5.51 -7.16 13.27
C THR A 58 5.12 -5.95 14.12
N GLY A 59 4.31 -5.03 13.58
CA GLY A 59 3.87 -3.82 14.29
C GLY A 59 2.90 -4.12 15.42
N GLU A 60 1.96 -5.05 15.21
CA GLU A 60 0.99 -5.48 16.22
C GLU A 60 1.68 -6.07 17.48
N ILE A 61 2.78 -6.80 17.27
CA ILE A 61 3.60 -7.34 18.37
C ILE A 61 4.31 -6.21 19.14
N ALA A 62 4.77 -5.17 18.45
CA ALA A 62 5.47 -4.04 19.06
C ALA A 62 4.53 -3.09 19.84
N GLU A 63 3.28 -2.98 19.41
CA GLU A 63 2.25 -2.18 20.11
C GLU A 63 2.05 -2.65 21.55
N HIS A 64 2.01 -3.97 21.78
CA HIS A 64 1.86 -4.54 23.13
C HIS A 64 3.06 -4.31 24.05
N LEU A 65 4.20 -3.91 23.52
CA LEU A 65 5.46 -3.74 24.27
C LEU A 65 5.75 -2.27 24.64
N THR A 66 5.03 -1.30 24.08
CA THR A 66 5.36 0.12 24.20
C THR A 66 4.25 0.92 24.88
N ARG A 67 4.63 1.92 25.70
CA ARG A 67 3.69 2.86 26.35
C ARG A 67 3.39 4.09 25.48
N LEU A 68 3.29 3.88 24.17
CA LEU A 68 3.02 4.96 23.21
C LEU A 68 1.60 5.50 23.39
N ASN A 69 1.35 6.71 22.89
CA ASN A 69 0.01 7.27 22.88
C ASN A 69 -0.90 6.39 22.02
N ARG A 70 -1.85 5.72 22.66
CA ARG A 70 -2.75 4.74 22.04
C ARG A 70 -3.49 5.31 20.84
N GLN A 71 -3.95 6.56 20.92
CA GLN A 71 -4.71 7.18 19.82
C GLN A 71 -3.83 7.41 18.58
N LEU A 72 -2.56 7.77 18.78
CA LEU A 72 -1.60 7.93 17.69
C LEU A 72 -1.30 6.59 17.01
N VAL A 73 -1.10 5.54 17.81
CA VAL A 73 -0.82 4.17 17.32
C VAL A 73 -2.02 3.60 16.57
N GLU A 74 -3.23 3.73 17.12
CA GLU A 74 -4.47 3.28 16.47
C GLU A 74 -4.69 3.98 15.12
N MET A 75 -4.42 5.28 15.03
CA MET A 75 -4.55 6.03 13.78
C MET A 75 -3.50 5.61 12.74
N HIS A 76 -2.25 5.44 13.15
CA HIS A 76 -1.19 4.93 12.27
C HIS A 76 -1.51 3.53 11.74
N SER A 77 -1.95 2.63 12.63
CA SER A 77 -2.35 1.26 12.28
C SER A 77 -3.54 1.26 11.31
N THR A 78 -4.51 2.15 11.53
CA THR A 78 -5.67 2.31 10.64
C THR A 78 -5.24 2.72 9.23
N PHE A 79 -4.40 3.74 9.08
CA PHE A 79 -3.90 4.15 7.76
C PHE A 79 -2.97 3.11 7.12
N ALA A 80 -2.18 2.40 7.92
CA ALA A 80 -1.34 1.29 7.45
C ALA A 80 -2.21 0.16 6.87
N SER A 81 -3.31 -0.18 7.55
CA SER A 81 -4.28 -1.17 7.10
C SER A 81 -4.99 -0.71 5.83
N ILE A 82 -5.50 0.54 5.79
CA ILE A 82 -6.16 1.11 4.61
C ILE A 82 -5.25 1.06 3.39
N SER A 83 -4.00 1.52 3.52
CA SER A 83 -3.05 1.49 2.41
C SER A 83 -2.74 0.06 1.97
N THR A 84 -2.46 -0.85 2.91
CA THR A 84 -2.18 -2.27 2.63
C THR A 84 -3.32 -2.93 1.84
N TRP A 85 -4.57 -2.72 2.25
CA TRP A 85 -5.73 -3.28 1.55
C TRP A 85 -6.00 -2.64 0.20
N LEU A 86 -5.82 -1.32 0.05
CA LEU A 86 -5.96 -0.65 -1.25
C LEU A 86 -4.96 -1.20 -2.27
N TYR A 87 -3.69 -1.32 -1.88
CA TYR A 87 -2.67 -1.91 -2.75
C TYR A 87 -2.85 -3.42 -2.92
N GLY A 88 -3.30 -4.13 -1.89
CA GLY A 88 -3.64 -5.56 -1.96
C GLY A 88 -4.75 -5.85 -2.98
N LEU A 89 -5.79 -5.01 -3.04
CA LEU A 89 -6.84 -5.13 -4.06
C LEU A 89 -6.31 -4.83 -5.47
N LEU A 90 -5.41 -3.86 -5.62
CA LEU A 90 -4.73 -3.61 -6.90
C LEU A 90 -3.91 -4.82 -7.33
N LEU A 91 -3.16 -5.42 -6.39
CA LEU A 91 -2.36 -6.62 -6.65
C LEU A 91 -3.25 -7.81 -7.01
N LEU A 92 -4.39 -7.97 -6.35
CA LEU A 92 -5.38 -8.98 -6.68
C LEU A 92 -5.88 -8.82 -8.12
N GLY A 93 -6.12 -7.60 -8.58
CA GLY A 93 -6.48 -7.33 -9.98
C GLY A 93 -5.41 -7.83 -10.96
N GLU A 94 -4.13 -7.54 -10.68
CA GLU A 94 -3.00 -8.00 -11.49
C GLU A 94 -2.84 -9.53 -11.45
N PHE A 95 -3.02 -10.14 -10.28
CA PHE A 95 -2.93 -11.59 -10.12
C PHE A 95 -4.06 -12.31 -10.86
N LEU A 96 -5.29 -11.80 -10.77
CA LEU A 96 -6.43 -12.33 -11.52
C LEU A 96 -6.20 -12.22 -13.03
N TYR A 97 -5.64 -11.12 -13.53
CA TYR A 97 -5.27 -10.99 -14.95
C TYR A 97 -4.35 -12.12 -15.42
N LEU A 98 -3.34 -12.45 -14.61
CA LEU A 98 -2.36 -13.50 -14.94
C LEU A 98 -2.96 -14.91 -14.85
N LEU A 99 -3.84 -15.16 -13.88
CA LEU A 99 -4.39 -16.50 -13.65
C LEU A 99 -5.66 -16.80 -14.45
N THR A 100 -6.39 -15.80 -14.94
CA THR A 100 -7.63 -15.98 -15.69
C THR A 100 -7.50 -16.98 -16.87
N PRO A 101 -6.45 -16.92 -17.73
CA PRO A 101 -6.29 -17.90 -18.81
C PRO A 101 -6.20 -19.34 -18.30
N TYR A 102 -5.45 -19.55 -17.20
CA TYR A 102 -5.35 -20.85 -16.56
C TYR A 102 -6.69 -21.32 -16.01
N PHE A 103 -7.42 -20.45 -15.31
CA PHE A 103 -8.74 -20.77 -14.75
C PHE A 103 -9.77 -21.14 -15.83
N ILE A 104 -9.78 -20.41 -16.96
CA ILE A 104 -10.66 -20.72 -18.11
C ILE A 104 -10.39 -22.13 -18.64
N THR A 105 -9.11 -22.52 -18.76
CA THR A 105 -8.76 -23.85 -19.29
C THR A 105 -8.97 -25.00 -18.32
N LYS A 106 -8.85 -24.75 -17.01
CA LYS A 106 -8.88 -25.80 -15.99
C LYS A 106 -10.26 -26.01 -15.37
N PHE A 107 -11.08 -24.96 -15.27
CA PHE A 107 -12.37 -25.03 -14.59
C PHE A 107 -13.51 -25.05 -15.61
N ASN A 108 -14.34 -26.10 -15.53
CA ASN A 108 -15.51 -26.27 -16.38
C ASN A 108 -16.75 -25.48 -15.88
N SER A 109 -16.62 -24.71 -14.79
CA SER A 109 -17.71 -23.94 -14.19
C SER A 109 -17.76 -22.52 -14.73
N SER A 110 -18.73 -22.25 -15.61
CA SER A 110 -18.96 -20.93 -16.20
C SER A 110 -19.25 -19.83 -15.17
N LYS A 111 -19.83 -20.17 -14.01
CA LYS A 111 -20.16 -19.21 -12.94
C LYS A 111 -18.90 -18.68 -12.24
N ILE A 112 -17.95 -19.56 -11.90
CA ILE A 112 -16.72 -19.17 -11.20
C ILE A 112 -15.87 -18.30 -12.11
N VAL A 113 -15.65 -18.74 -13.35
CA VAL A 113 -14.89 -17.99 -14.35
C VAL A 113 -15.56 -16.63 -14.62
N GLY A 114 -16.89 -16.59 -14.75
CA GLY A 114 -17.64 -15.35 -14.92
C GLY A 114 -17.47 -14.37 -13.75
N PHE A 115 -17.50 -14.86 -12.52
CA PHE A 115 -17.26 -14.03 -11.33
C PHE A 115 -15.83 -13.50 -11.26
N LEU A 116 -14.82 -14.34 -11.52
CA LEU A 116 -13.41 -13.91 -11.53
C LEU A 116 -13.16 -12.82 -12.59
N LEU A 117 -13.71 -12.99 -13.79
CA LEU A 117 -13.63 -11.99 -14.87
C LEU A 117 -14.32 -10.67 -14.49
N PHE A 118 -15.47 -10.74 -13.81
CA PHE A 118 -16.17 -9.56 -13.31
C PHE A 118 -15.32 -8.78 -12.30
N VAL A 119 -14.77 -9.45 -11.29
CA VAL A 119 -13.90 -8.84 -10.27
C VAL A 119 -12.65 -8.27 -10.92
N GLN A 120 -12.00 -9.03 -11.81
CA GLN A 120 -10.83 -8.59 -12.57
C GLN A 120 -11.13 -7.31 -13.36
N LYS A 121 -12.26 -7.25 -14.08
CA LYS A 121 -12.65 -6.10 -14.89
C LYS A 121 -12.84 -4.84 -14.05
N ILE A 122 -13.39 -4.98 -12.84
CA ILE A 122 -13.52 -3.87 -11.90
C ILE A 122 -12.13 -3.40 -11.45
N LEU A 123 -11.30 -4.31 -10.93
CA LEU A 123 -10.00 -3.95 -10.32
C LEU A 123 -8.97 -3.41 -11.33
N ILE A 124 -9.01 -3.87 -12.58
CA ILE A 124 -8.08 -3.42 -13.64
C ILE A 124 -8.57 -2.16 -14.36
N ASN A 125 -9.79 -1.69 -14.07
CA ASN A 125 -10.29 -0.46 -14.67
C ASN A 125 -9.28 0.69 -14.44
N ASN A 126 -8.86 1.34 -15.52
CA ASN A 126 -7.78 2.33 -15.47
C ASN A 126 -8.12 3.54 -14.58
N VAL A 127 -9.39 3.96 -14.52
CA VAL A 127 -9.80 5.08 -13.67
C VAL A 127 -9.85 4.62 -12.22
N LEU A 128 -10.52 3.49 -11.94
CA LEU A 128 -10.64 2.98 -10.58
C LEU A 128 -9.26 2.66 -9.97
N SER A 129 -8.40 1.99 -10.72
CA SER A 129 -7.05 1.63 -10.25
C SER A 129 -6.18 2.85 -9.95
N LYS A 130 -6.32 3.94 -10.72
CA LYS A 130 -5.65 5.22 -10.42
C LYS A 130 -6.21 5.90 -9.18
N ILE A 131 -7.53 5.91 -9.01
CA ILE A 131 -8.17 6.45 -7.80
C ILE A 131 -7.70 5.66 -6.57
N MET A 132 -7.71 4.33 -6.64
CA MET A 132 -7.21 3.48 -5.56
C MET A 132 -5.73 3.72 -5.26
N ALA A 133 -4.89 3.88 -6.28
CA ALA A 133 -3.47 4.19 -6.10
C ALA A 133 -3.23 5.58 -5.49
N PHE A 134 -4.09 6.56 -5.81
CA PHE A 134 -4.04 7.90 -5.22
C PHE A 134 -4.49 7.91 -3.77
N LEU A 135 -5.60 7.24 -3.45
CA LEU A 135 -6.06 7.06 -2.06
C LEU A 135 -5.04 6.25 -1.24
N GLY A 136 -4.44 5.22 -1.84
CA GLY A 136 -3.35 4.44 -1.23
C GLY A 136 -2.13 5.31 -0.95
N LEU A 137 -1.78 6.21 -1.87
CA LEU A 137 -0.67 7.15 -1.69
C LEU A 137 -0.91 8.11 -0.53
N ILE A 138 -2.12 8.67 -0.41
CA ILE A 138 -2.49 9.51 0.73
C ILE A 138 -2.38 8.70 2.02
N ALA A 139 -3.00 7.51 2.06
CA ALA A 139 -3.01 6.68 3.25
C ALA A 139 -1.58 6.30 3.70
N ILE A 140 -0.72 5.85 2.78
CA ILE A 140 0.64 5.43 3.12
C ILE A 140 1.55 6.59 3.50
N SER A 141 1.33 7.77 2.91
CA SER A 141 2.04 9.00 3.30
C SER A 141 1.67 9.41 4.73
N THR A 142 0.37 9.36 5.06
CA THR A 142 -0.10 9.59 6.43
C THR A 142 0.45 8.56 7.40
N THR A 143 0.48 7.26 7.05
CA THR A 143 1.13 6.23 7.86
C THR A 143 2.59 6.57 8.16
N GLY A 144 3.36 6.94 7.13
CA GLY A 144 4.76 7.34 7.28
C GLY A 144 4.95 8.54 8.20
N LEU A 145 4.14 9.59 8.01
CA LEU A 145 4.15 10.79 8.85
C LEU A 145 3.83 10.45 10.31
N LEU A 146 2.76 9.70 10.56
CA LEU A 146 2.38 9.30 11.93
C LEU A 146 3.46 8.43 12.58
N GLY A 147 4.11 7.55 11.82
CA GLY A 147 5.25 6.77 12.30
C GLY A 147 6.45 7.65 12.67
N GLY A 148 6.75 8.68 11.86
CA GLY A 148 7.77 9.68 12.16
C GLY A 148 7.48 10.42 13.46
N VAL A 149 6.22 10.83 13.67
CA VAL A 149 5.78 11.52 14.89
C VAL A 149 5.95 10.63 16.14
N MET A 150 5.69 9.32 16.05
CA MET A 150 5.89 8.41 17.18
C MET A 150 7.34 8.32 17.65
N VAL A 151 8.29 8.37 16.70
CA VAL A 151 9.71 8.17 17.01
C VAL A 151 10.41 9.48 17.33
N PHE A 152 10.11 10.54 16.57
CA PHE A 152 10.86 11.80 16.60
C PHE A 152 10.02 12.99 17.09
N GLY A 153 8.73 12.80 17.37
CA GLY A 153 7.81 13.87 17.77
C GLY A 153 7.31 14.72 16.58
N THR A 154 6.55 15.78 16.87
CA THR A 154 5.90 16.63 15.86
C THR A 154 6.86 17.44 15.00
N SER A 155 8.14 17.52 15.38
CA SER A 155 9.20 18.17 14.59
C SER A 155 9.74 17.31 13.45
N SER A 156 9.31 16.05 13.34
CA SER A 156 9.80 15.10 12.33
C SER A 156 9.44 15.49 10.90
N ASP A 157 8.31 16.17 10.71
CA ASP A 157 7.76 16.55 9.40
C ASP A 157 7.06 17.91 9.51
N PRO A 158 7.33 18.89 8.62
CA PRO A 158 6.67 20.19 8.63
C PRO A 158 5.12 20.13 8.53
N LEU A 159 4.60 19.07 7.93
CA LEU A 159 3.16 18.83 7.78
C LEU A 159 2.55 18.10 8.98
N ALA A 160 3.37 17.60 9.92
CA ALA A 160 2.90 16.81 11.05
C ALA A 160 1.78 17.53 11.82
N SER A 161 2.02 18.76 12.27
CA SER A 161 1.03 19.52 13.04
C SER A 161 -0.28 19.75 12.28
N ILE A 162 -0.21 19.96 10.96
CA ILE A 162 -1.39 20.16 10.12
C ILE A 162 -2.20 18.87 10.02
N VAL A 163 -1.54 17.76 9.71
CA VAL A 163 -2.18 16.45 9.56
C VAL A 163 -2.78 15.99 10.88
N LEU A 164 -2.07 16.16 11.99
CA LEU A 164 -2.56 15.82 13.33
C LEU A 164 -3.83 16.60 13.68
N ASN A 165 -3.87 17.90 13.39
CA ASN A 165 -5.06 18.73 13.58
C ASN A 165 -6.24 18.27 12.73
N ILE A 166 -6.01 17.92 11.45
CA ILE A 166 -7.06 17.39 10.56
C ILE A 166 -7.62 16.06 11.10
N LEU A 167 -6.75 15.24 11.70
CA LEU A 167 -7.13 13.96 12.30
C LEU A 167 -7.72 14.09 13.71
N GLY A 168 -7.82 15.31 14.25
CA GLY A 168 -8.35 15.56 15.59
C GLY A 168 -7.44 15.06 16.72
N LEU A 169 -6.13 14.97 16.46
CA LEU A 169 -5.12 14.53 17.41
C LEU A 169 -4.39 15.74 18.00
N ASN A 170 -4.57 16.01 19.29
CA ASN A 170 -3.90 17.10 19.99
C ASN A 170 -2.71 16.56 20.79
N PHE A 171 -1.49 17.01 20.45
CA PHE A 171 -0.23 16.65 21.11
C PHE A 171 0.59 17.90 21.44
#